data_AF-A0A9W3BSE4-F1
#
_entry.id   AF-A0A9W3BSE4-F1
#
_cell.length_a   1.000
_cell.length_b   1.000
_cell.length_c   1.000
_cell.angle_alpha   90.00
_cell.angle_beta   90.00
_cell.angle_gamma   90.00
#
_symmetry.space_group_name_H-M   'P 1'
#
loop_
_entity.id
_entity.type
_entity.pdbx_description
1 polymer ?
#
loop_
_entity_poly.entity_id
_entity_poly.type
_entity_poly.pdbx_seq_one_letter_code
_entity_poly.pdbx_strand_id
1 'polypeptide(L)'
;MATVRELSSSKLIRDSDDEDEVWVTHYSSNHQILLVGEGDFSFSCSLATRFGSASNICASSLDSYDDVVRKYKKASSNLDTLNRLGASLLHGVDATKLQLHPHLNSRRFDRIIFNFPHAGFHGKETDSKLIQ
;
A
#
# COMPACT_ATOMS: atom_id res chain seq x y z
N MET A 1 -48.24 -0.78 42.09
CA MET A 1 -47.92 -1.86 41.13
C MET A 1 -46.66 -1.45 40.39
N ALA A 2 -45.56 -2.16 40.59
CA ALA A 2 -44.24 -1.83 40.07
C ALA A 2 -44.07 -2.33 38.61
N THR A 3 -43.36 -1.57 37.77
CA THR A 3 -42.70 -2.09 36.55
C THR A 3 -41.49 -1.20 36.27
N VAL A 4 -40.32 -1.58 36.79
CA VAL A 4 -39.17 -2.22 36.12
C VAL A 4 -38.41 -1.29 35.16
N ARG A 5 -37.11 -1.19 35.47
CA ARG A 5 -36.00 -0.50 34.81
C ARG A 5 -35.83 -0.86 33.34
N GLU A 6 -35.34 0.08 32.54
CA GLU A 6 -34.26 -0.23 31.60
C GLU A 6 -33.28 0.95 31.50
N LEU A 7 -32.06 0.69 31.97
CA LEU A 7 -30.86 1.48 31.75
C LEU A 7 -30.21 0.99 30.46
N SER A 8 -29.39 1.85 29.85
CA SER A 8 -28.28 1.52 28.95
C SER A 8 -28.62 1.30 27.47
N SER A 9 -28.13 2.21 26.62
CA SER A 9 -26.82 1.97 26.00
C SER A 9 -26.33 3.23 25.30
N SER A 10 -25.28 3.78 25.91
CA SER A 10 -24.14 4.38 25.23
C SER A 10 -24.19 4.24 23.72
N LYS A 11 -24.28 5.37 23.03
CA LYS A 11 -23.63 5.52 21.74
C LYS A 11 -22.13 5.38 22.02
N LEU A 12 -21.67 4.13 22.11
CA LEU A 12 -20.26 3.77 22.11
C LEU A 12 -19.72 4.27 20.78
N ILE A 13 -19.18 5.49 20.80
CA ILE A 13 -18.06 5.81 19.93
C ILE A 13 -16.99 4.83 20.40
N ARG A 14 -16.90 3.67 19.73
CA ARG A 14 -15.72 2.83 19.83
C ARG A 14 -14.65 3.65 19.13
N ASP A 15 -13.70 4.17 19.89
CA ASP A 15 -12.42 4.55 19.32
C ASP A 15 -11.95 3.34 18.50
N SER A 16 -11.75 3.58 17.21
CA SER A 16 -11.33 2.55 16.23
C SER A 16 -9.86 2.19 16.36
N ASP A 17 -9.16 2.72 17.36
CA ASP A 17 -7.71 2.86 17.35
C ASP A 17 -7.00 1.96 18.38
N ASP A 18 -7.73 1.05 19.03
CA ASP A 18 -7.16 0.02 19.91
C ASP A 18 -6.92 -1.32 19.17
N GLU A 19 -6.38 -1.27 17.95
CA GLU A 19 -5.67 -2.46 17.43
C GLU A 19 -4.19 -2.37 17.82
N ASP A 20 -3.70 -3.39 18.52
CA ASP A 20 -2.29 -3.47 18.92
C ASP A 20 -1.37 -3.28 17.72
N GLU A 21 -0.36 -2.40 17.86
CA GLU A 21 0.59 -2.09 16.80
C GLU A 21 1.24 -3.37 16.22
N VAL A 22 1.06 -3.57 14.91
CA VAL A 22 1.61 -4.74 14.22
C VAL A 22 2.98 -4.39 13.64
N TRP A 23 4.00 -5.14 14.07
CA TRP A 23 5.35 -5.04 13.53
C TRP A 23 5.65 -6.16 12.53
N VAL A 24 6.18 -5.76 11.37
CA VAL A 24 6.76 -6.64 10.34
C VAL A 24 8.18 -6.18 10.11
N THR A 25 9.14 -6.87 10.74
CA THR A 25 10.57 -6.52 10.72
C THR A 25 10.83 -5.03 11.06
N HIS A 26 10.95 -4.17 10.05
CA HIS A 26 11.26 -2.74 10.18
C HIS A 26 10.04 -1.82 9.96
N TYR A 27 8.88 -2.41 9.70
CA TYR A 27 7.63 -1.72 9.37
C TYR A 27 6.64 -1.90 10.51
N SER A 28 6.07 -0.79 10.98
CA SER A 28 4.98 -0.76 11.95
C SER A 28 3.71 -0.35 11.22
N SER A 29 2.56 -0.87 11.67
CA SER A 29 1.23 -0.45 11.21
C SER A 29 0.94 1.03 11.48
N ASN A 30 1.68 1.69 12.37
CA ASN A 30 1.55 3.11 12.68
C ASN A 30 2.42 4.02 11.79
N HIS A 31 3.37 3.48 11.03
CA HIS A 31 4.19 4.27 10.11
C HIS A 31 3.38 4.78 8.92
N GLN A 32 3.63 6.01 8.47
CA GLN A 32 3.27 6.44 7.11
C GLN A 32 4.30 5.89 6.11
N ILE A 33 3.85 5.04 5.19
CA ILE A 33 4.73 4.29 4.29
C ILE A 33 4.49 4.70 2.83
N LEU A 34 5.56 5.04 2.12
CA LEU A 34 5.57 5.19 0.66
C LEU A 34 6.32 4.02 0.03
N LEU A 35 5.69 3.32 -0.90
CA LEU A 35 6.34 2.34 -1.77
C LEU A 35 6.51 2.94 -3.16
N VAL A 36 7.75 2.93 -3.64
CA VAL A 36 8.16 3.57 -4.90
C VAL A 36 8.50 2.49 -5.91
N GLY A 37 7.99 2.64 -7.14
CA GLY A 37 8.38 1.78 -8.26
C GLY A 37 7.82 0.37 -8.20
N GLU A 38 6.64 0.17 -7.61
CA GLU A 38 5.97 -1.12 -7.59
C GLU A 38 5.71 -1.61 -9.03
N GLY A 39 6.05 -2.88 -9.30
CA GLY A 39 5.69 -3.57 -10.53
C GLY A 39 4.26 -4.12 -10.44
N ASP A 40 4.12 -5.27 -9.80
CA ASP A 40 2.83 -5.97 -9.64
C ASP A 40 2.10 -5.68 -8.32
N PHE A 41 2.63 -4.78 -7.49
CA PHE A 41 2.09 -4.38 -6.18
C PHE A 41 2.03 -5.51 -5.13
N SER A 42 2.69 -6.65 -5.37
CA SER A 42 2.63 -7.80 -4.47
C SER A 42 3.24 -7.53 -3.09
N PHE A 43 4.35 -6.77 -3.04
CA PHE A 43 5.00 -6.42 -1.77
C PHE A 43 4.10 -5.51 -0.94
N SER A 44 3.58 -4.43 -1.54
CA SER A 44 2.58 -3.57 -0.89
C SER A 44 1.39 -4.37 -0.38
N CYS A 45 0.83 -5.25 -1.22
CA CYS A 45 -0.33 -6.07 -0.87
C CYS A 45 -0.05 -7.01 0.31
N SER A 46 1.14 -7.63 0.35
CA SER A 46 1.55 -8.48 1.46
C SER A 46 1.68 -7.71 2.77
N LEU A 47 2.30 -6.52 2.73
CA LEU A 47 2.45 -5.67 3.91
C LEU A 47 1.11 -5.19 4.45
N ALA A 48 0.25 -4.66 3.57
CA ALA A 48 -1.11 -4.25 3.88
C ALA A 48 -1.95 -5.38 4.51
N THR A 49 -1.88 -6.57 3.92
CA THR A 49 -2.61 -7.74 4.43
C THR A 49 -2.12 -8.12 5.83
N ARG A 50 -0.81 -8.00 6.10
CA ARG A 50 -0.25 -8.33 7.42
C ARG A 50 -0.63 -7.31 8.49
N PHE A 51 -0.75 -6.04 8.12
CA PHE A 51 -1.26 -4.97 8.98
C PHE A 51 -2.78 -5.02 9.16
N GLY A 52 -3.52 -5.69 8.28
CA GLY A 52 -4.99 -5.69 8.28
C GLY A 52 -5.61 -4.40 7.75
N SER A 53 -4.79 -3.41 7.41
CA SER A 53 -5.17 -2.11 6.86
C SER A 53 -4.05 -1.57 5.97
N ALA A 54 -4.41 -0.66 5.08
CA ALA A 54 -3.48 0.06 4.20
C ALA A 54 -3.72 1.57 4.18
N SER A 55 -4.51 2.12 5.12
CA SER A 55 -4.81 3.56 5.19
C SER A 55 -3.56 4.45 5.31
N ASN A 56 -2.48 3.90 5.87
CA ASN A 56 -1.16 4.50 6.03
C ASN A 56 -0.18 4.20 4.88
N ILE A 57 -0.61 3.45 3.86
CA ILE A 57 0.23 3.01 2.74
C ILE A 57 -0.11 3.82 1.48
N CYS A 58 0.93 4.42 0.90
CA CYS A 58 0.91 4.99 -0.44
C CYS A 58 1.80 4.12 -1.35
N ALA A 59 1.21 3.39 -2.30
CA ALA A 59 1.94 2.55 -3.23
C ALA A 59 1.95 3.21 -4.62
N SER A 60 3.13 3.30 -5.23
CA SER A 60 3.33 4.00 -6.50
C SER A 60 4.09 3.17 -7.52
N SER A 61 3.72 3.33 -8.79
CA SER A 61 4.38 2.67 -9.93
C SER A 61 4.80 3.71 -10.98
N LEU A 62 5.89 3.42 -11.69
CA LEU A 62 6.31 4.22 -12.85
C LEU A 62 5.38 4.01 -14.05
N ASP A 63 4.94 2.78 -14.23
CA ASP A 63 4.00 2.39 -15.29
C ASP A 63 2.60 3.00 -15.03
N SER A 64 1.82 3.16 -16.11
CA SER A 64 0.39 3.49 -15.97
C SER A 64 -0.39 2.30 -15.41
N TYR A 65 -1.60 2.55 -14.89
CA TYR A 65 -2.48 1.47 -14.42
C TYR A 65 -2.68 0.39 -15.50
N ASP A 66 -2.98 0.81 -16.74
CA ASP A 66 -3.22 -0.10 -17.87
C ASP A 66 -1.98 -0.92 -18.22
N ASP A 67 -0.79 -0.34 -18.11
CA ASP A 67 0.47 -1.04 -18.33
C ASP A 67 0.74 -2.06 -17.23
N VAL A 68 0.50 -1.69 -15.97
CA VAL A 68 0.66 -2.57 -14.80
C VAL A 68 -0.24 -3.81 -14.95
N VAL A 69 -1.54 -3.64 -15.17
CA VAL A 69 -2.47 -4.79 -15.29
C VAL A 69 -2.21 -5.63 -16.53
N ARG A 70 -1.68 -5.03 -17.61
CA ARG A 70 -1.31 -5.76 -18.84
C ARG A 70 0.00 -6.54 -18.67
N LYS A 71 1.00 -5.98 -18.00
CA LYS A 71 2.33 -6.59 -17.82
C LYS A 71 2.30 -7.71 -16.78
N TYR A 72 1.56 -7.53 -15.69
CA TYR A 72 1.61 -8.41 -14.52
C TYR A 72 0.28 -9.11 -14.26
N LYS A 73 0.26 -10.44 -14.43
CA LYS A 73 -0.96 -11.27 -14.29
C LYS A 73 -1.69 -11.10 -12.95
N LYS A 74 -0.96 -10.82 -11.86
CA LYS A 74 -1.51 -10.68 -10.50
C LYS A 74 -1.78 -9.24 -10.07
N ALA A 75 -1.40 -8.24 -10.87
CA ALA A 75 -1.50 -6.86 -10.46
C ALA A 75 -2.94 -6.43 -10.17
N SER A 76 -3.91 -6.81 -11.01
CA SER A 76 -5.33 -6.48 -10.77
C SER A 76 -5.80 -6.95 -9.38
N SER A 77 -5.56 -8.21 -9.02
CA SER A 77 -5.98 -8.75 -7.72
C SER A 77 -5.25 -8.10 -6.54
N ASN A 78 -3.99 -7.71 -6.72
CA ASN A 78 -3.21 -7.04 -5.68
C ASN A 78 -3.72 -5.60 -5.48
N LEU A 79 -3.96 -4.86 -6.57
CA LEU A 79 -4.52 -3.51 -6.56
C LEU A 79 -5.92 -3.49 -5.94
N ASP A 80 -6.78 -4.46 -6.30
CA ASP A 80 -8.12 -4.59 -5.72
C ASP A 80 -8.07 -4.81 -4.20
N THR A 81 -7.11 -5.61 -3.73
CA THR A 81 -6.90 -5.85 -2.31
C THR A 81 -6.39 -4.61 -1.59
N LEU A 82 -5.41 -3.92 -2.17
CA LEU A 82 -4.89 -2.67 -1.63
C LEU A 82 -5.96 -1.59 -1.54
N ASN A 83 -6.76 -1.41 -2.59
CA ASN A 83 -7.85 -0.45 -2.63
C ASN A 83 -8.91 -0.77 -1.56
N ARG A 84 -9.27 -2.06 -1.40
CA ARG A 84 -10.20 -2.51 -0.36
C ARG A 84 -9.67 -2.27 1.06
N LEU A 85 -8.36 -2.39 1.26
CA LEU A 85 -7.69 -2.11 2.54
C LEU A 85 -7.42 -0.61 2.77
N GLY A 86 -7.75 0.26 1.81
CA GLY A 86 -7.65 1.71 1.95
C GLY A 86 -6.31 2.33 1.51
N ALA A 87 -5.51 1.62 0.71
CA ALA A 87 -4.24 2.14 0.20
C ALA A 87 -4.45 3.32 -0.76
N SER A 88 -3.54 4.30 -0.72
CA SER A 88 -3.41 5.29 -1.79
C SER A 88 -2.59 4.71 -2.94
N LEU A 89 -3.21 4.54 -4.11
CA LEU A 89 -2.56 3.97 -5.30
C LEU A 89 -2.24 5.08 -6.30
N LEU A 90 -0.96 5.19 -6.69
CA LEU A 90 -0.48 6.17 -7.67
C LEU A 90 0.21 5.46 -8.85
N HIS A 91 -0.05 5.95 -10.06
CA HIS A 91 0.52 5.42 -11.29
C HIS A 91 1.19 6.54 -12.10
N GLY A 92 2.15 6.20 -12.95
CA GLY A 92 2.90 7.20 -13.70
C GLY A 92 3.85 8.06 -12.85
N VAL A 93 4.25 7.57 -11.67
CA VAL A 93 5.09 8.32 -10.74
C VAL A 93 6.56 8.15 -11.11
N ASP A 94 7.17 9.22 -11.62
CA ASP A 94 8.61 9.31 -11.85
C ASP A 94 9.35 9.56 -10.53
N ALA A 95 10.01 8.53 -10.02
CA ALA A 95 10.76 8.57 -8.77
C ALA A 95 11.89 9.62 -8.77
N THR A 96 12.39 10.02 -9.94
CA THR A 96 13.43 11.07 -10.06
C THR A 96 12.88 12.49 -9.87
N LYS A 97 11.54 12.63 -9.83
CA LYS A 97 10.82 13.90 -9.74
C LYS A 97 9.79 13.90 -8.61
N LEU A 98 9.96 13.09 -7.57
CA LEU A 98 9.01 13.00 -6.44
C LEU A 98 8.73 14.35 -5.77
N GLN A 99 9.74 15.20 -5.66
CA GLN A 99 9.64 16.56 -5.12
C GLN A 99 8.68 17.48 -5.91
N LEU A 100 8.39 17.13 -7.17
CA LEU A 100 7.45 17.88 -8.01
C LEU A 100 6.05 17.26 -8.00
N HIS A 101 5.89 16.04 -7.47
CA HIS A 101 4.62 15.33 -7.52
C HIS A 101 3.65 15.93 -6.48
N PRO A 102 2.46 16.42 -6.88
CA PRO A 102 1.60 17.24 -6.04
C PRO A 102 1.10 16.52 -4.77
N HIS A 103 0.93 15.21 -4.85
CA HIS A 103 0.47 14.40 -3.71
C HIS A 103 1.60 13.90 -2.80
N LEU A 104 2.86 13.99 -3.23
CA LEU A 104 4.00 13.40 -2.50
C LEU A 104 4.95 14.47 -1.97
N ASN A 105 5.06 15.63 -2.63
CA ASN A 105 6.01 16.68 -2.29
C ASN A 105 5.81 17.32 -0.90
N SER A 106 4.60 17.22 -0.36
CA SER A 106 4.18 17.85 0.91
C SER A 106 3.86 16.82 1.99
N ARG A 107 3.90 15.52 1.66
CA ARG A 107 3.67 14.44 2.62
C ARG A 107 4.98 14.02 3.27
N ARG A 108 4.91 13.73 4.57
CA ARG A 108 5.99 13.08 5.31
C ARG A 108 5.71 11.60 5.44
N PHE A 109 6.75 10.80 5.31
CA PHE A 109 6.70 9.35 5.45
C PHE A 109 7.75 8.93 6.47
N ASP A 110 7.38 8.01 7.35
CA ASP A 110 8.33 7.39 8.28
C ASP A 110 9.22 6.39 7.57
N ARG A 111 8.69 5.75 6.50
CA ARG A 111 9.42 4.78 5.68
C ARG A 111 9.14 5.04 4.20
N ILE A 112 10.21 5.10 3.41
CA ILE A 112 10.16 5.08 1.95
C ILE A 112 10.84 3.79 1.50
N ILE A 113 10.11 2.94 0.78
CA ILE A 113 10.55 1.62 0.34
C ILE A 113 10.75 1.67 -1.16
N PHE A 114 11.95 1.35 -1.61
CA PHE A 114 12.29 1.20 -3.03
C PHE A 114 12.99 -0.13 -3.22
N ASN A 115 12.19 -1.18 -3.44
CA ASN A 115 12.67 -2.56 -3.54
C ASN A 115 12.76 -2.99 -5.00
N PHE A 116 13.85 -3.68 -5.33
CA PHE A 116 14.07 -4.32 -6.64
C PHE A 116 14.04 -3.35 -7.83
N PRO A 117 14.90 -2.31 -7.85
CA PRO A 117 15.02 -1.45 -9.03
C PRO A 117 15.37 -2.29 -10.26
N HIS A 118 14.62 -2.09 -11.33
CA HIS A 118 14.91 -2.75 -12.60
C HIS A 118 16.31 -2.36 -13.09
N ALA A 119 17.15 -3.34 -13.43
CA ALA A 119 18.55 -3.12 -13.83
C ALA A 119 18.74 -2.48 -15.23
N GLY A 120 17.69 -1.87 -15.78
CA GLY A 120 17.74 -1.17 -17.08
C GLY A 120 17.82 -2.02 -18.34
N PHE A 121 17.66 -3.35 -18.27
CA PHE A 121 17.62 -4.19 -19.48
C PHE A 121 16.26 -4.13 -20.20
N HIS A 122 16.21 -4.60 -21.44
CA HIS A 122 14.98 -4.69 -22.22
C HIS A 122 14.53 -6.14 -22.36
N GLY A 123 13.29 -6.43 -21.93
CA GLY A 123 12.70 -7.77 -21.98
C GLY A 123 12.04 -8.14 -20.65
N LYS A 124 11.46 -9.33 -20.56
CA LYS A 124 10.89 -9.83 -19.31
C LYS A 124 11.98 -10.49 -18.48
N GLU A 125 11.95 -10.32 -17.16
CA GLU A 125 12.85 -11.04 -16.23
C GLU A 125 12.86 -12.56 -16.41
N THR A 126 11.79 -13.12 -16.97
CA THR A 126 11.66 -14.55 -17.29
C THR A 126 12.30 -14.97 -18.61
N ASP A 127 12.83 -14.03 -19.41
CA ASP A 127 13.51 -14.34 -20.65
C ASP A 127 14.89 -14.92 -20.34
N SER A 128 15.12 -16.17 -20.73
CA SER A 128 16.39 -16.86 -20.52
C SER A 128 17.56 -16.15 -21.23
N LYS A 129 17.30 -15.31 -22.23
CA LYS A 129 18.34 -14.53 -22.91
C LYS A 129 18.87 -13.37 -22.06
N LEU A 130 18.15 -12.98 -21.01
CA LEU A 130 18.55 -11.93 -20.07
C LEU A 130 19.32 -12.46 -18.86
N ILE A 131 19.37 -13.78 -18.69
CA ILE A 131 20.17 -14.46 -17.66
C ILE A 131 21.48 -14.90 -18.33
N GLN A 132 22.57 -14.15 -18.08
CA GLN A 132 23.91 -14.49 -18.57
C GLN A 132 24.60 -15.52 -17.67
#